data_AF-A0A0H4AF85-F1
#
_entry.id   AF-A0A0H4AF85-F1
#
_cell.length_a   1.000
_cell.length_b   1.000
_cell.length_c   1.000
_cell.angle_alpha   90.00
_cell.angle_beta   90.00
_cell.angle_gamma   90.00
#
_symmetry.space_group_name_H-M   'P 1'
#
loop_
_entity.id
_entity.type
_entity.pdbx_description
1 polymer ?
#
loop_
_entity_poly.entity_id
_entity_poly.type
_entity_poly.pdbx_seq_one_letter_code
_entity_poly.pdbx_strand_id
1 'polypeptide(L)' 'ANRGELKTGYLSIVMDPDELPLDEHCERLPYDASKWEFPRDRLKL' A
#
# COMPACT_ATOMS: atom_id res chain seq x y z
N ALA A 1 28.88 31.69 -19.53
CA ALA A 1 29.00 30.30 -19.08
C ALA A 1 27.62 29.81 -18.66
N ASN A 2 27.16 28.74 -19.29
CA ASN A 2 25.78 28.26 -19.27
C ASN A 2 25.46 27.61 -17.91
N ARG A 3 24.81 28.33 -17.00
CA ARG A 3 24.33 27.80 -15.70
C ARG A 3 23.02 27.04 -15.93
N GLY A 4 23.09 25.98 -16.71
CA GLY A 4 21.93 25.26 -17.22
C GLY A 4 22.09 23.74 -17.25
N GLU A 5 23.11 23.18 -16.59
CA GLU A 5 23.18 21.76 -16.28
C GLU A 5 22.24 21.41 -15.11
N LEU A 6 20.96 21.74 -15.25
CA LEU A 6 19.95 21.23 -14.35
C LEU A 6 19.53 19.88 -14.93
N LYS A 7 20.02 18.82 -14.29
CA LYS A 7 19.76 17.40 -14.58
C LYS A 7 18.27 17.14 -14.84
N THR A 8 17.81 17.37 -16.07
CA THR A 8 16.47 17.02 -16.54
C THR A 8 16.30 15.50 -16.73
N GLY A 9 17.39 14.73 -16.60
CA GLY A 9 17.39 13.28 -16.78
C GLY A 9 16.89 12.45 -15.60
N TYR A 10 16.61 13.07 -14.44
CA TYR A 10 16.09 12.34 -13.28
C TYR A 10 15.10 13.23 -12.53
N LEU A 11 13.87 13.30 -13.04
CA LEU A 11 12.73 13.63 -12.20
C LEU A 11 12.42 12.38 -11.37
N SER A 12 12.64 12.46 -10.06
CA SER A 12 12.18 11.43 -9.13
C SER A 12 10.66 11.38 -9.20
N ILE A 13 10.10 10.26 -9.65
CA ILE A 13 8.66 10.01 -9.54
C ILE A 13 8.39 9.77 -8.07
N VAL A 14 7.98 10.83 -7.37
CA VAL A 14 7.46 10.72 -6.00
C VAL A 14 6.03 10.22 -6.16
N MET A 15 5.80 8.95 -5.84
CA MET A 15 4.47 8.36 -5.79
C MET A 15 3.80 8.80 -4.48
N ASP A 16 2.56 9.28 -4.56
CA ASP A 16 1.78 9.59 -3.38
C ASP A 16 1.47 8.28 -2.63
N PRO A 17 1.79 8.17 -1.33
CA PRO A 17 1.45 6.98 -0.54
C PRO A 17 -0.06 6.69 -0.50
N ASP A 18 -0.93 7.67 -0.78
CA ASP A 18 -2.38 7.51 -0.86
C ASP A 18 -2.85 6.95 -2.22
N GLU A 19 -2.00 6.98 -3.26
CA GLU A 19 -2.24 6.36 -4.56
C GLU A 19 -1.75 4.90 -4.61
N LEU A 20 -1.13 4.42 -3.53
CA LEU A 20 -0.62 3.07 -3.43
C LEU A 20 -1.78 2.08 -3.22
N PRO A 21 -1.84 0.97 -3.98
CA PRO A 21 -2.80 -0.08 -3.74
C PRO A 21 -2.76 -0.58 -2.28
N LEU A 22 -3.92 -0.63 -1.62
CA LEU A 22 -4.03 -1.02 -0.20
C LEU A 22 -3.47 -2.42 0.09
N ASP A 23 -3.37 -3.27 -0.93
CA ASP A 23 -2.82 -4.62 -0.85
C ASP A 23 -1.30 -4.63 -0.63
N GLU A 24 -0.57 -3.57 -1.01
CA GLU A 24 0.86 -3.42 -0.71
C GLU A 24 1.13 -3.27 0.80
N HIS A 25 0.09 -3.02 1.59
CA HIS A 25 0.15 -2.80 3.03
C HIS A 25 -0.84 -3.67 3.83
N CYS A 26 -1.17 -4.86 3.32
CA CYS A 26 -2.05 -5.83 4.00
C CYS A 26 -1.64 -6.11 5.45
N GLU A 27 -0.34 -6.14 5.74
CA GLU A 27 0.22 -6.36 7.09
C GLU A 27 -0.22 -5.32 8.12
N ARG A 28 -0.61 -4.11 7.66
CA ARG A 28 -1.04 -3.00 8.51
C ARG A 28 -2.56 -2.91 8.66
N LEU A 29 -3.31 -3.72 7.91
CA LEU A 29 -4.76 -3.74 8.01
C LEU A 29 -5.18 -4.46 9.30
N PRO A 30 -6.01 -3.83 10.15
CA PRO A 30 -6.44 -4.45 11.39
C PRO A 30 -7.41 -5.60 11.13
N TYR A 31 -7.18 -6.73 11.79
CA TYR A 31 -8.12 -7.84 11.80
C TYR A 31 -9.02 -7.77 13.05
N ASP A 32 -10.31 -7.58 12.84
CA ASP A 32 -11.32 -7.57 13.90
C ASP A 32 -11.96 -8.96 14.06
N ALA A 33 -11.42 -9.76 14.99
CA ALA A 33 -11.92 -11.11 15.25
C ALA A 33 -13.41 -11.14 15.62
N SER A 34 -13.93 -10.14 16.32
CA SER A 34 -15.34 -10.12 16.74
C SER A 34 -16.31 -10.00 15.56
N LYS A 35 -15.86 -9.40 14.46
CA LYS A 35 -16.65 -9.24 13.22
C LYS A 35 -16.39 -10.35 12.21
N TRP A 36 -15.16 -10.86 12.16
CA TRP A 36 -14.69 -11.72 11.07
C TRP A 36 -14.42 -13.17 11.47
N GLU A 37 -14.43 -13.51 12.76
CA GLU A 37 -14.35 -14.91 13.18
C GLU A 37 -15.69 -15.61 13.01
N PHE A 38 -15.64 -16.79 12.39
CA PHE A 38 -16.78 -17.68 12.24
C PHE A 38 -16.54 -18.95 13.06
N PRO A 39 -17.53 -19.43 13.84
CA PRO A 39 -17.39 -20.66 14.60
C PRO A 39 -17.15 -21.86 13.69
N ARG A 40 -15.98 -22.50 13.84
CA ARG A 40 -15.55 -23.62 12.95
C ARG A 40 -16.44 -24.85 13.08
N ASP A 41 -17.06 -25.06 14.22
CA ASP A 41 -18.04 -26.11 14.49
C ASP A 41 -19.30 -26.00 13.62
N ARG A 42 -19.58 -24.80 13.11
CA ARG A 42 -20.71 -24.53 12.21
C ARG A 42 -20.34 -24.63 10.73
N LEU A 43 -19.07 -24.85 10.38
CA LEU A 43 -18.59 -24.97 9.01
C LEU A 43 -18.53 -26.45 8.60
N LYS A 44 -19.23 -26.81 7.52
CA LYS A 44 -19.08 -28.12 6.85
C LYS A 44 -18.18 -27.95 5.64
N LEU A 45 -17.12 -28.76 5.57
CA LEU A 45 -16.14 -28.77 4.47
C LEU A 45 -16.61 -29.61 3.28
#